data_AF-A0A959KUU0-F1
#
_entry.id   AF-A0A959KUU0-F1
#
_cell.length_a   1.000
_cell.length_b   1.000
_cell.length_c   1.000
_cell.angle_alpha   90.00
_cell.angle_beta   90.00
_cell.angle_gamma   90.00
#
_symmetry.space_group_name_H-M   'P 1'
#
loop_
_entity.id
_entity.type
_entity.pdbx_description
1 polymer ?
#
loop_
_entity_poly.entity_id
_entity_poly.type
_entity_poly.pdbx_seq_one_letter_code
_entity_poly.pdbx_strand_id
1 'polypeptide(L)'
;MASIQTSGEQWLSLFLAVAALHGLWLAVLLIAKARKQAGAGLLGLAFVFLSLYLGNYLLFLSGAIRSVPHLLGVFYPLMFLIGPSYYFFVRRSLQPGLAFGRRQLWHLLPFVWGVWKTVPLYLAEREYKLRLIDWFLLPEPG
;
A
#
# COMPACT_ATOMS: atom_id res chain seq x y z
N MET A 1 -4.54 12.66 24.83
CA MET A 1 -4.72 11.44 25.65
C MET A 1 -4.19 10.27 24.85
N ALA A 2 -3.06 9.68 25.28
CA ALA A 2 -2.56 8.44 24.67
C ALA A 2 -3.53 7.33 25.05
N SER A 3 -4.27 6.79 24.09
CA SER A 3 -5.06 5.57 24.29
C SER A 3 -4.11 4.49 24.78
N ILE A 4 -4.44 3.85 25.90
CA ILE A 4 -3.66 2.73 26.45
C ILE A 4 -3.78 1.60 25.43
N GLN A 5 -2.75 1.46 24.60
CA GLN A 5 -2.66 0.42 23.58
C GLN A 5 -2.59 -0.93 24.28
N THR A 6 -3.48 -1.86 23.93
CA THR A 6 -3.49 -3.18 24.57
C THR A 6 -2.22 -3.94 24.22
N SER A 7 -1.81 -4.91 25.05
CA SER A 7 -0.66 -5.75 24.74
C SER A 7 -0.82 -6.46 23.39
N GLY A 8 -2.04 -6.86 23.02
CA GLY A 8 -2.34 -7.45 21.72
C GLY A 8 -2.09 -6.51 20.54
N GLU A 9 -2.51 -5.25 20.63
CA GLU A 9 -2.28 -4.23 19.60
C GLU A 9 -0.79 -3.91 19.43
N GLN A 10 -0.03 -3.91 20.52
CA GLN A 10 1.42 -3.73 20.48
C GLN A 10 2.11 -4.87 19.73
N TRP A 11 1.75 -6.12 20.02
CA TRP A 11 2.28 -7.29 19.31
C TRP A 11 1.90 -7.26 17.82
N LEU A 12 0.64 -6.96 17.51
CA LEU A 12 0.18 -6.83 16.13
C LEU A 12 0.97 -5.75 15.38
N SER A 13 1.14 -4.57 15.98
CA SER A 13 1.91 -3.48 15.41
C SER A 13 3.37 -3.88 15.17
N LEU A 14 3.99 -4.60 16.10
CA LEU A 14 5.34 -5.11 15.94
C LEU A 14 5.44 -6.08 14.75
N PHE A 15 4.54 -7.07 14.66
CA PHE A 15 4.56 -8.03 13.55
C PHE A 15 4.36 -7.37 12.19
N LEU A 16 3.43 -6.41 12.12
CA LEU A 16 3.19 -5.65 10.90
C LEU A 16 4.39 -4.78 10.51
N ALA A 17 5.06 -4.14 11.48
CA ALA A 17 6.25 -3.34 11.23
C ALA A 17 7.41 -4.22 10.72
N VAL A 18 7.64 -5.37 11.35
CA VAL A 18 8.65 -6.33 10.90
C VAL A 18 8.32 -6.85 9.49
N ALA A 19 7.06 -7.20 9.22
CA ALA A 19 6.62 -7.65 7.91
C ALA A 19 6.81 -6.55 6.83
N ALA A 20 6.45 -5.30 7.14
CA ALA A 20 6.63 -4.17 6.23
C ALA A 20 8.12 -3.93 5.90
N LEU A 21 8.99 -3.93 6.92
CA LEU A 21 10.43 -3.78 6.75
C LEU A 21 11.05 -4.94 5.96
N HIS A 22 10.65 -6.17 6.26
CA HIS A 22 11.10 -7.35 5.53
C HIS A 22 10.68 -7.30 4.06
N GLY A 23 9.44 -6.89 3.78
CA GLY A 23 8.95 -6.66 2.42
C GLY A 23 9.77 -5.60 1.67
N LEU A 24 10.12 -4.48 2.31
CA LEU A 24 10.96 -3.45 1.68
C LEU A 24 12.37 -3.97 1.40
N TRP A 25 12.95 -4.75 2.31
CA TRP A 25 14.24 -5.38 2.10
C TRP A 25 14.21 -6.34 0.90
N LEU A 26 13.20 -7.21 0.81
CA LEU A 26 12.99 -8.09 -0.34
C LEU A 26 12.79 -7.29 -1.64
N ALA A 27 12.02 -6.20 -1.59
CA ALA A 27 11.80 -5.33 -2.74
C ALA A 27 13.12 -4.77 -3.28
N VAL A 28 14.00 -4.27 -2.40
CA VAL A 28 15.32 -3.75 -2.79
C VAL A 28 16.15 -4.84 -3.47
N LEU A 29 16.22 -6.05 -2.90
CA LEU A 29 16.97 -7.16 -3.47
C LEU A 29 16.43 -7.58 -4.85
N LEU A 30 15.11 -7.63 -5.02
CA LEU A 30 14.46 -8.05 -6.25
C LEU A 30 14.59 -6.99 -7.35
N ILE A 31 14.45 -5.71 -7.01
CA ILE A 31 14.66 -4.60 -7.95
C ILE A 31 16.13 -4.55 -8.37
N ALA A 32 17.08 -4.75 -7.46
CA ALA A 32 18.50 -4.84 -7.80
C ALA A 32 18.80 -6.00 -8.77
N LYS A 33 18.12 -7.14 -8.60
CA LYS A 33 18.21 -8.30 -9.52
C LYS A 33 17.49 -8.11 -10.85
N ALA A 34 16.62 -7.11 -11.00
CA ALA A 34 15.80 -6.92 -12.20
C ALA A 34 16.62 -6.74 -13.50
N ARG A 35 17.87 -6.27 -13.40
CA ARG A 35 18.78 -6.16 -14.56
C ARG A 35 19.22 -7.51 -15.12
N LYS A 36 19.29 -8.55 -14.27
CA LYS A 36 19.78 -9.89 -14.63
C LYS A 36 18.64 -10.91 -14.78
N GLN A 37 17.53 -10.69 -14.07
CA GLN A 37 16.39 -11.60 -14.06
C GLN A 37 15.12 -10.85 -14.47
N ALA A 38 14.66 -11.14 -15.68
CA ALA A 38 13.41 -10.61 -16.21
C ALA A 38 12.25 -10.91 -15.25
N GLY A 39 11.51 -9.87 -14.85
CA GLY A 39 10.36 -10.00 -13.95
C GLY A 39 10.67 -9.80 -12.47
N ALA A 40 11.92 -9.96 -12.00
CA ALA A 40 12.25 -9.78 -10.57
C ALA A 40 11.83 -8.40 -10.05
N GLY A 41 12.01 -7.34 -10.84
CA GLY A 41 11.55 -6.00 -10.48
C GLY A 41 10.04 -5.87 -10.30
N LEU A 42 9.23 -6.63 -11.04
CA LEU A 42 7.76 -6.62 -10.90
C LEU A 42 7.34 -7.24 -9.56
N LEU A 43 7.99 -8.34 -9.17
CA LEU A 43 7.79 -8.92 -7.85
C LEU A 43 8.26 -7.95 -6.76
N GLY A 44 9.39 -7.27 -6.97
CA GLY A 44 9.87 -6.22 -6.07
C GLY A 44 8.87 -5.09 -5.88
N LEU A 45 8.22 -4.61 -6.96
CA LEU A 45 7.15 -3.63 -6.89
C LEU A 45 5.94 -4.13 -6.09
N ALA A 46 5.56 -5.40 -6.23
CA ALA A 46 4.49 -5.99 -5.42
C ALA A 46 4.81 -5.89 -3.93
N PHE A 47 6.05 -6.17 -3.54
CA PHE A 47 6.51 -6.03 -2.16
C PHE A 47 6.55 -4.56 -1.70
N VAL A 48 6.93 -3.59 -2.56
CA VAL A 48 6.83 -2.16 -2.21
C VAL A 48 5.38 -1.80 -1.89
N PHE A 49 4.42 -2.12 -2.76
CA PHE A 49 3.02 -1.77 -2.56
C PHE A 49 2.43 -2.45 -1.32
N LEU A 50 2.79 -3.71 -1.08
CA LEU A 50 2.38 -4.44 0.13
C LEU A 50 2.96 -3.78 1.40
N SER A 51 4.25 -3.46 1.42
CA SER A 51 4.89 -2.80 2.56
C SER A 51 4.30 -1.41 2.84
N LEU A 52 4.00 -0.63 1.80
CA LEU A 52 3.34 0.66 1.95
C LEU A 52 1.91 0.51 2.52
N TYR A 53 1.19 -0.53 2.09
CA TYR A 53 -0.13 -0.84 2.64
C TYR A 53 -0.06 -1.21 4.14
N LEU A 54 0.91 -2.04 4.54
CA LEU A 54 1.14 -2.36 5.96
C LEU A 54 1.56 -1.12 6.76
N GLY A 55 2.43 -0.27 6.19
CA GLY A 55 2.81 1.01 6.77
C GLY A 55 1.63 1.93 7.01
N ASN A 56 0.70 2.01 6.04
CA ASN A 56 -0.56 2.73 6.22
C ASN A 56 -1.36 2.18 7.40
N TYR A 57 -1.50 0.85 7.50
CA TYR A 57 -2.24 0.23 8.61
C TYR A 57 -1.61 0.57 9.97
N LEU A 58 -0.28 0.62 10.07
CA LEU A 58 0.44 1.06 11.26
C LEU A 58 0.17 2.52 11.63
N LEU A 59 0.01 3.41 10.64
CA LEU A 59 -0.36 4.81 10.90
C LEU A 59 -1.73 4.92 11.57
N PHE A 60 -2.69 4.06 11.19
CA PHE A 60 -4.00 4.01 11.82
C PHE A 60 -3.93 3.36 13.20
N LEU A 61 -3.32 2.18 13.34
CA LEU A 61 -3.20 1.48 14.63
C LEU A 61 -2.52 2.31 15.72
N SER A 62 -1.51 3.10 15.35
CA SER A 62 -0.80 3.98 16.29
C SER A 62 -1.48 5.34 16.49
N GLY A 63 -2.49 5.67 15.69
CA GLY A 63 -3.06 7.01 15.61
C GLY A 63 -2.13 8.06 14.99
N ALA A 64 -0.93 7.68 14.55
CA ALA A 64 0.04 8.58 13.91
C ALA A 64 -0.52 9.23 12.64
N ILE A 65 -1.53 8.64 11.99
CA ILE A 65 -2.22 9.25 10.84
C ILE A 65 -2.77 10.66 11.15
N ARG A 66 -3.06 11.00 12.42
CA ARG A 66 -3.47 12.35 12.85
C ARG A 66 -2.39 13.42 12.67
N SER A 67 -1.10 13.05 12.77
CA SER A 67 0.01 13.99 12.56
C SER A 67 0.28 14.22 11.07
N VAL A 68 -0.11 13.26 10.23
CA VAL A 68 0.09 13.28 8.77
C VAL A 68 -1.21 13.04 8.00
N PRO A 69 -2.26 13.88 8.19
CA PRO A 69 -3.58 13.65 7.60
C PRO A 69 -3.59 13.71 6.07
N HIS A 70 -2.56 14.27 5.45
CA HIS A 70 -2.38 14.29 3.99
C HIS A 70 -2.10 12.90 3.40
N LEU A 71 -1.68 11.92 4.23
CA LEU A 71 -1.51 10.53 3.80
C LEU A 71 -2.82 9.75 3.74
N LEU A 72 -3.91 10.32 4.24
CA LEU A 72 -5.23 9.69 4.24
C LEU A 72 -5.67 9.37 2.81
N GLY A 73 -5.88 8.09 2.53
CA GLY A 73 -6.26 7.61 1.21
C GLY A 73 -5.12 7.48 0.19
N VAL A 74 -3.88 7.91 0.51
CA VAL A 74 -2.72 7.81 -0.41
C VAL A 74 -2.39 6.39 -0.80
N PHE A 75 -2.38 5.51 0.18
CA PHE A 75 -1.97 4.13 -0.03
C PHE A 75 -3.09 3.26 -0.59
N TYR A 76 -4.34 3.75 -0.59
CA TYR A 76 -5.51 2.99 -1.02
C TYR A 76 -5.45 2.58 -2.49
N PRO A 77 -5.18 3.49 -3.46
CA PRO A 77 -5.06 3.09 -4.86
C PRO A 77 -3.91 2.12 -5.10
N LEU A 78 -2.80 2.24 -4.37
CA LEU A 78 -1.60 1.42 -4.56
C LEU A 78 -1.86 -0.08 -4.32
N MET A 79 -2.83 -0.41 -3.47
CA MET A 79 -3.25 -1.80 -3.24
C MET A 79 -3.69 -2.49 -4.54
N PHE A 80 -4.30 -1.74 -5.47
CA PHE A 80 -4.73 -2.27 -6.76
C PHE A 80 -3.57 -2.61 -7.70
N LEU A 81 -2.34 -2.17 -7.40
CA LEU A 81 -1.15 -2.50 -8.18
C LEU A 81 -0.47 -3.80 -7.73
N ILE A 82 -0.82 -4.33 -6.55
CA ILE A 82 -0.25 -5.59 -6.04
C ILE A 82 -0.56 -6.75 -6.98
N GLY A 83 -1.84 -6.94 -7.31
CA GLY A 83 -2.30 -8.02 -8.22
C GLY A 83 -1.66 -7.96 -9.61
N PRO A 84 -1.71 -6.83 -10.33
CA PRO A 84 -1.01 -6.65 -11.60
C PRO A 84 0.49 -6.92 -11.52
N SER A 85 1.15 -6.50 -10.45
CA SER A 85 2.59 -6.74 -10.25
C SER A 85 2.89 -8.24 -10.17
N TYR A 86 2.12 -9.01 -9.40
CA TYR A 86 2.23 -10.47 -9.36
C TYR A 86 1.89 -11.12 -10.71
N TYR A 87 0.79 -10.71 -11.33
CA TYR A 87 0.36 -11.25 -12.63
C TYR A 87 1.44 -11.08 -13.70
N PHE A 88 2.01 -9.88 -13.81
CA PHE A 88 3.07 -9.61 -14.78
C PHE A 88 4.38 -10.31 -14.42
N PHE A 89 4.70 -10.46 -13.13
CA PHE A 89 5.84 -11.29 -12.69
C PHE A 89 5.68 -12.74 -13.16
N VAL A 90 4.55 -13.37 -12.89
CA VAL A 90 4.27 -14.77 -13.28
C VAL A 90 4.30 -14.90 -14.81
N ARG A 91 3.58 -14.03 -15.52
CA ARG A 91 3.52 -14.05 -16.98
C ARG A 91 4.90 -13.90 -17.62
N ARG A 92 5.73 -12.99 -17.10
CA ARG A 92 7.09 -12.77 -17.63
C ARG A 92 8.05 -13.91 -17.28
N SER A 93 7.83 -14.59 -16.15
CA SER A 93 8.60 -15.78 -15.77
C SER A 93 8.26 -17.00 -16.63
N LEU A 94 6.98 -17.15 -17.01
CA LEU A 94 6.51 -18.29 -17.82
C LEU A 94 6.67 -18.08 -19.33
N GLN A 95 6.65 -16.83 -19.80
CA GLN A 95 6.74 -16.49 -21.23
C GLN A 95 7.81 -15.42 -21.48
N PRO A 96 9.10 -15.78 -21.39
CA PRO A 96 10.20 -14.86 -21.67
C PRO A 96 10.11 -14.36 -23.12
N GLY A 97 10.11 -13.04 -23.32
CA GLY A 97 10.07 -12.42 -24.66
C GLY A 97 8.71 -11.87 -25.09
N LEU A 98 7.63 -12.16 -24.35
CA LEU A 98 6.32 -11.59 -24.67
C LEU A 98 6.30 -10.08 -24.34
N ALA A 99 6.09 -9.26 -25.37
CA ALA A 99 6.02 -7.82 -25.24
C ALA A 99 4.82 -7.38 -24.38
N PHE A 100 4.99 -6.29 -23.64
CA PHE A 100 3.88 -5.56 -23.05
C PHE A 100 3.11 -4.84 -24.16
N GLY A 101 1.89 -5.29 -24.43
CA GLY A 101 0.97 -4.60 -25.32
C GLY A 101 0.09 -3.58 -24.59
N ARG A 102 -0.71 -2.84 -25.36
CA ARG A 102 -1.65 -1.85 -24.81
C ARG A 102 -2.79 -2.50 -24.01
N ARG A 103 -3.13 -3.76 -24.30
CA ARG A 103 -4.17 -4.51 -23.57
C ARG A 103 -3.80 -4.74 -22.11
N GLN A 104 -2.50 -4.82 -21.79
CA GLN A 104 -2.04 -5.02 -20.42
C GLN A 104 -2.30 -3.79 -19.55
N LEU A 105 -2.47 -2.60 -20.14
CA LEU A 105 -2.81 -1.38 -19.40
C LEU A 105 -4.20 -1.45 -18.76
N TRP A 106 -5.09 -2.33 -19.23
CA TRP A 106 -6.39 -2.56 -18.59
C TRP A 106 -6.26 -3.06 -17.15
N HIS A 107 -5.15 -3.74 -16.80
CA HIS A 107 -4.88 -4.14 -15.41
C HIS A 107 -4.58 -2.95 -14.48
N LEU A 108 -4.30 -1.77 -15.02
CA LEU A 108 -4.09 -0.55 -14.25
C LEU A 108 -5.39 0.25 -14.03
N LEU A 109 -6.51 -0.14 -14.66
CA LEU A 109 -7.79 0.55 -14.46
C LEU A 109 -8.22 0.61 -12.99
N PRO A 110 -8.14 -0.46 -12.17
CA PRO A 110 -8.57 -0.37 -10.78
C PRO A 110 -7.73 0.64 -9.98
N PHE A 111 -6.43 0.77 -10.31
CA PHE A 111 -5.57 1.82 -9.75
C PHE A 111 -6.03 3.22 -10.17
N VAL A 112 -6.25 3.45 -11.48
CA VAL A 112 -6.71 4.75 -11.99
C VAL A 112 -8.05 5.14 -11.38
N TRP A 113 -8.98 4.20 -11.27
CA TRP A 113 -10.25 4.39 -10.59
C TRP A 113 -10.06 4.75 -9.11
N GLY A 114 -9.20 4.03 -8.39
CA GLY A 114 -8.87 4.34 -7.00
C GLY A 114 -8.29 5.75 -6.83
N VAL A 115 -7.38 6.16 -7.71
CA VAL A 115 -6.83 7.53 -7.72
C VAL A 115 -7.95 8.53 -7.94
N TRP A 116 -8.80 8.33 -8.94
CA TRP A 116 -9.93 9.22 -9.22
C TRP A 116 -10.87 9.36 -8.01
N LYS A 117 -11.19 8.26 -7.32
CA LYS A 117 -12.05 8.26 -6.12
C LYS A 117 -11.41 8.98 -4.93
N THR A 118 -10.08 9.11 -4.88
CA THR A 118 -9.36 9.80 -3.80
C THR A 118 -9.16 11.29 -4.09
N VAL A 119 -9.39 11.78 -5.32
CA VAL A 119 -9.28 13.20 -5.67
C VAL A 119 -10.10 14.12 -4.75
N PRO A 120 -11.40 13.87 -4.47
CA PRO A 120 -12.17 14.74 -3.58
C PRO A 120 -11.56 14.82 -2.18
N LEU A 121 -11.03 13.70 -1.70
CA LEU A 121 -10.38 13.63 -0.40
C LEU A 121 -9.09 14.45 -0.38
N TYR A 122 -8.28 14.44 -1.44
CA TYR A 122 -7.06 15.26 -1.51
C TYR A 122 -7.35 16.76 -1.51
N LEU A 123 -8.39 17.17 -2.25
CA LEU A 123 -8.83 18.55 -2.33
C LEU A 123 -9.53 19.02 -1.05
N ALA A 124 -9.99 18.11 -0.21
CA ALA A 124 -10.62 18.46 1.05
C ALA A 124 -9.63 19.11 2.03
N GLU A 125 -10.17 20.01 2.86
CA GLU A 125 -9.43 20.70 3.90
C GLU A 125 -8.93 19.75 4.99
N ARG A 126 -7.88 20.17 5.70
CA ARG A 126 -7.25 19.40 6.76
C ARG A 126 -8.25 18.98 7.86
N GLU A 127 -9.15 19.87 8.25
CA GLU A 127 -10.16 19.59 9.28
C GLU A 127 -11.11 18.47 8.87
N TYR A 128 -11.56 18.46 7.62
CA TYR A 128 -12.41 17.39 7.10
C TYR A 128 -11.68 16.04 7.14
N LYS A 129 -10.39 16.00 6.76
CA LYS A 129 -9.57 14.78 6.82
C LYS A 129 -9.40 14.29 8.26
N LEU A 130 -9.20 15.20 9.22
CA LEU A 130 -9.09 14.86 10.64
C LEU A 130 -10.41 14.27 11.17
N ARG A 131 -11.56 14.88 10.85
CA ARG A 131 -12.87 14.31 11.21
C ARG A 131 -13.05 12.90 10.67
N LEU A 132 -12.65 12.66 9.42
CA LEU A 132 -12.74 11.34 8.82
C LEU A 132 -11.78 10.34 9.49
N ILE A 133 -10.56 10.75 9.82
CA ILE A 133 -9.60 9.95 10.59
C ILE A 133 -10.17 9.60 11.96
N ASP A 134 -10.74 10.56 12.67
CA ASP A 134 -11.32 10.33 13.99
C ASP A 134 -12.50 9.37 13.90
N TRP A 135 -13.35 9.49 12.88
CA TRP A 135 -14.42 8.52 12.59
C TRP A 135 -13.88 7.10 12.34
N PHE A 136 -12.74 6.95 11.66
CA PHE A 136 -12.09 5.65 11.45
C PHE A 136 -11.43 5.07 12.72
N LEU A 137 -10.91 5.93 13.61
CA LEU A 137 -10.20 5.51 14.81
C LEU A 137 -11.12 5.29 16.02
N LEU A 138 -12.25 6.00 16.06
CA LEU A 138 -13.26 5.94 17.11
C LEU A 138 -14.61 5.71 16.44
N PRO A 139 -14.97 4.46 16.10
CA PRO A 139 -16.35 4.18 15.75
C PRO A 139 -17.18 4.49 17.01
N GLU A 140 -17.97 5.57 16.97
CA GLU A 140 -18.95 5.88 18.01
C GLU A 140 -19.70 4.59 18.39
N PRO A 141 -19.90 4.29 19.70
CA PRO A 141 -20.80 3.21 20.07
C PRO A 141 -22.19 3.60 19.56
N GLY A 142 -22.64 2.89 18.51
CA GLY A 142 -24.01 2.97 18.02
C GLY A 142 -25.03 2.50 19.06
#